data_AF-A0A1V6YVC0-F1
#
_entry.id   AF-A0A1V6YVC0-F1
#
_cell.length_a   1.000
_cell.length_b   1.000
_cell.length_c   1.000
_cell.angle_alpha   90.00
_cell.angle_beta   90.00
_cell.angle_gamma   90.00
#
_symmetry.space_group_name_H-M   'P 1'
#
loop_
_entity.id
_entity.type
_entity.pdbx_description
1 polymer ?
#
loop_
_entity_poly.entity_id
_entity_poly.type
_entity_poly.pdbx_seq_one_letter_code
_entity_poly.pdbx_strand_id
1 'polypeptide(L)'
;MDTPEILEMILAGTDMRTLLTSAQRVCRNWASLIRNSRSIQKTLFFIPIKDSEWGIGQKIPNPLLMETFASFFPTKNRPDSYQFDFSDLVMTRDASTLAQFIRADASWRKMLVQQPPISKIGLFHISYEIGGDSAESASILVSLQPARRPDSKVW
;
A
#
# COMPACT_ATOMS: atom_id res chain seq x y z
N MET A 1 31.07 -8.22 -16.48
CA MET A 1 30.77 -6.79 -16.22
C MET A 1 29.30 -6.72 -15.85
N ASP A 2 28.96 -7.21 -14.65
CA ASP A 2 27.61 -7.09 -14.10
C ASP A 2 27.64 -5.86 -13.19
N THR A 3 26.98 -4.77 -13.57
CA THR A 3 26.77 -3.60 -12.71
C THR A 3 25.33 -3.63 -12.21
N PRO A 4 25.02 -4.45 -11.18
CA PRO A 4 23.67 -4.55 -10.62
C PRO A 4 23.14 -3.20 -10.13
N GLU A 5 24.01 -2.24 -9.82
CA GLU A 5 23.65 -0.89 -9.35
C GLU A 5 22.95 -0.06 -10.43
N ILE A 6 23.43 -0.11 -11.68
CA ILE A 6 22.82 0.62 -12.80
C ILE A 6 21.45 0.02 -13.10
N LEU A 7 21.37 -1.30 -13.13
CA LEU A 7 20.10 -2.00 -13.34
C LEU A 7 19.10 -1.67 -12.21
N GLU A 8 19.55 -1.61 -10.96
CA GLU A 8 18.72 -1.22 -9.83
C GLU A 8 18.15 0.19 -10.02
N MET A 9 18.96 1.16 -10.43
CA MET A 9 18.50 2.53 -10.69
C MET A 9 17.46 2.59 -11.81
N ILE A 10 17.68 1.86 -12.90
CA ILE A 10 16.74 1.79 -14.03
C ILE A 10 15.42 1.19 -13.57
N LEU A 11 15.47 0.05 -12.88
CA LEU A 11 14.27 -0.62 -12.38
C LEU A 11 13.54 0.27 -11.36
N ALA A 12 14.24 0.91 -10.44
CA ALA A 12 13.63 1.82 -9.46
C ALA A 12 12.92 3.02 -10.12
N GLY A 13 13.29 3.40 -11.34
CA GLY A 13 12.64 4.46 -12.12
C GLY A 13 11.43 3.99 -12.96
N THR A 14 11.18 2.68 -13.05
CA THR A 14 10.03 2.15 -13.80
C THR A 14 8.73 2.16 -12.98
N ASP A 15 7.58 2.08 -13.66
CA ASP A 15 6.30 2.08 -12.99
C ASP A 15 6.09 0.82 -12.12
N MET A 16 5.37 1.01 -11.01
CA MET A 16 5.16 -0.01 -9.99
C MET A 16 4.47 -1.28 -10.53
N ARG A 17 3.53 -1.13 -11.47
CA ARG A 17 2.77 -2.24 -12.05
C ARG A 17 3.69 -3.11 -12.91
N THR A 18 4.53 -2.51 -13.74
CA THR A 18 5.55 -3.19 -14.55
C THR A 18 6.55 -3.94 -13.66
N LEU A 19 7.00 -3.34 -12.56
CA LEU A 19 7.89 -4.00 -11.60
C LEU A 19 7.26 -5.24 -10.95
N LEU A 20 5.98 -5.14 -10.58
CA LEU A 20 5.26 -6.22 -9.89
C LEU A 20 4.85 -7.37 -10.82
N THR A 21 4.73 -7.13 -12.13
CA THR A 21 4.16 -8.10 -13.07
C THR A 21 5.17 -8.57 -14.11
N SER A 22 5.72 -7.66 -14.91
CA SER A 22 6.55 -7.96 -16.07
C SER A 22 8.03 -8.13 -15.72
N ALA A 23 8.60 -7.19 -14.97
CA ALA A 23 10.04 -7.14 -14.71
C ALA A 23 10.56 -8.38 -13.97
N GLN A 24 9.77 -8.91 -13.01
CA GLN A 24 10.11 -10.15 -12.29
C GLN A 24 10.11 -11.41 -13.17
N ARG A 25 9.49 -11.36 -14.36
CA ARG A 25 9.38 -12.51 -15.27
C ARG A 25 10.43 -12.49 -16.39
N VAL A 26 11.21 -11.42 -16.51
CA VAL A 26 12.26 -11.30 -17.54
C VAL A 26 13.37 -12.31 -17.30
N CYS A 27 13.96 -12.32 -16.10
CA CYS A 27 14.95 -13.31 -15.70
C CYS A 27 15.06 -13.43 -14.17
N ARG A 28 15.74 -14.48 -13.69
CA ARG A 28 15.95 -14.72 -12.25
C ARG A 28 16.75 -13.62 -11.56
N ASN A 29 17.67 -12.97 -12.28
CA ASN A 29 18.47 -11.89 -11.73
C ASN A 29 17.60 -10.66 -11.41
N TRP A 30 16.70 -10.27 -12.34
CA TRP A 30 15.77 -9.16 -12.12
C TRP A 30 14.81 -9.44 -10.97
N ALA A 31 14.24 -10.65 -10.92
CA ALA A 31 13.39 -11.08 -9.80
C ALA A 31 14.12 -11.01 -8.45
N SER A 32 15.38 -11.47 -8.42
CA SER A 32 16.23 -11.39 -7.21
C SER A 32 16.50 -9.94 -6.81
N LEU A 33 16.87 -9.09 -7.77
CA LEU A 33 17.19 -7.69 -7.51
C LEU A 33 15.97 -6.92 -7.00
N ILE A 34 14.80 -7.08 -7.63
CA ILE A 34 13.54 -6.46 -7.20
C ILE A 34 13.18 -6.88 -5.78
N ARG A 35 13.39 -8.15 -5.42
CA ARG A 35 13.07 -8.68 -4.09
C ARG A 35 14.03 -8.19 -3.00
N ASN A 36 15.32 -8.05 -3.32
CA ASN A 36 16.36 -7.84 -2.31
C ASN A 36 16.84 -6.38 -2.21
N SER A 37 16.69 -5.57 -3.27
CA SER A 37 17.07 -4.15 -3.26
C SER A 37 16.16 -3.36 -2.32
N ARG A 38 16.76 -2.63 -1.37
CA ARG A 38 15.99 -1.73 -0.50
C ARG A 38 15.40 -0.53 -1.26
N SER A 39 16.10 -0.03 -2.27
CA SER A 39 15.62 1.09 -3.08
C SER A 39 14.32 0.72 -3.80
N ILE A 40 14.33 -0.41 -4.51
CA ILE A 40 13.16 -0.91 -5.23
C ILE A 40 12.03 -1.25 -4.25
N GLN A 41 12.33 -1.89 -3.12
CA GLN A 41 11.31 -2.22 -2.12
C GLN A 41 10.66 -0.98 -1.48
N LYS A 42 11.39 0.14 -1.33
CA LYS A 42 10.83 1.44 -0.92
C LYS A 42 9.94 2.04 -2.00
N THR A 43 10.38 2.00 -3.27
CA THR A 43 9.58 2.45 -4.43
C THR A 43 8.29 1.64 -4.57
N LEU A 44 8.33 0.34 -4.27
CA LEU A 44 7.17 -0.57 -4.27
C LEU A 44 6.33 -0.48 -2.99
N PHE A 45 6.65 0.43 -2.07
CA PHE A 45 5.94 0.60 -0.80
C PHE A 45 5.95 -0.66 0.09
N PHE A 46 6.88 -1.60 -0.09
CA PHE A 46 7.04 -2.75 0.82
C PHE A 46 7.86 -2.42 2.06
N ILE A 47 8.78 -1.48 1.92
CA ILE A 47 9.65 -1.02 3.01
C ILE A 47 9.38 0.47 3.25
N PRO A 48 9.21 0.90 4.51
CA PRO A 48 9.01 2.30 4.81
C PRO A 48 10.26 3.12 4.51
N ILE A 49 10.08 4.29 3.90
CA ILE A 49 11.09 5.34 3.91
C ILE A 49 11.14 5.93 5.31
N LYS A 50 12.35 5.99 5.88
CA LYS A 50 12.59 6.53 7.22
C LYS A 50 12.34 8.03 7.24
N ASP A 51 11.95 8.55 8.40
CA ASP A 51 11.75 9.98 8.61
C ASP A 51 13.01 10.81 8.27
N SER A 52 14.21 10.25 8.51
CA SER A 52 15.49 10.88 8.15
C SER A 52 15.73 11.05 6.65
N GLU A 53 15.07 10.22 5.83
CA GLU A 53 15.16 10.23 4.37
C GLU A 53 13.95 10.94 3.74
N TRP A 54 12.97 11.33 4.55
CA TRP A 54 11.69 11.84 4.10
C TRP A 54 11.67 13.37 4.04
N GLY A 55 11.11 13.92 2.97
CA GLY A 55 10.90 15.36 2.85
C GLY A 55 9.87 15.84 3.88
N ILE A 56 10.25 16.80 4.72
CA ILE A 56 9.43 17.29 5.84
C ILE A 56 7.99 17.60 5.39
N GLY A 57 7.02 16.88 5.96
CA GLY A 57 5.59 17.18 5.84
C GLY A 57 4.85 16.62 4.62
N GLN A 58 5.51 15.98 3.65
CA GLN A 58 4.79 15.38 2.51
C GLN A 58 4.20 14.01 2.87
N LYS A 59 3.05 13.66 2.32
CA LYS A 59 2.49 12.30 2.38
C LYS A 59 2.31 11.83 0.95
N ILE A 60 2.99 10.75 0.58
CA ILE A 60 2.86 10.16 -0.74
C ILE A 60 2.01 8.91 -0.59
N PRO A 61 0.75 8.92 -1.05
CA PRO A 61 -0.07 7.72 -1.09
C PRO A 61 0.47 6.75 -2.13
N ASN A 62 0.20 5.46 -1.95
CA ASN A 62 0.60 4.43 -2.88
C ASN A 62 -0.20 4.57 -4.19
N PRO A 63 0.46 4.89 -5.33
CA PRO A 63 -0.24 5.19 -6.58
C PRO A 63 -1.03 4.01 -7.11
N LEU A 64 -0.52 2.77 -6.95
CA LEU A 64 -1.21 1.56 -7.40
C LEU A 64 -2.49 1.32 -6.59
N LEU A 65 -2.42 1.51 -5.27
CA LEU A 65 -3.60 1.35 -4.40
C LEU A 65 -4.59 2.49 -4.60
N MET A 66 -4.11 3.71 -4.86
CA MET A 66 -4.97 4.85 -5.16
C MET A 66 -5.76 4.63 -6.46
N GLU A 67 -5.12 4.11 -7.50
CA GLU A 67 -5.79 3.77 -8.75
C GLU A 67 -6.81 2.64 -8.54
N THR A 68 -6.44 1.61 -7.77
CA THR A 68 -7.27 0.41 -7.60
C THR A 68 -8.42 0.59 -6.61
N PHE A 69 -8.24 1.45 -5.61
CA PHE A 69 -9.19 1.70 -4.53
C PHE A 69 -9.45 3.19 -4.32
N ALA A 70 -9.71 3.91 -5.41
CA ALA A 70 -9.86 5.37 -5.41
C ALA A 70 -10.81 5.89 -4.31
N SER A 71 -11.89 5.18 -4.01
CA SER A 71 -12.85 5.55 -2.97
C SER A 71 -12.22 5.66 -1.58
N PHE A 72 -11.21 4.86 -1.24
CA PHE A 72 -10.53 4.90 0.07
C PHE A 72 -9.51 6.04 0.21
N PHE A 73 -9.03 6.62 -0.89
CA PHE A 73 -8.00 7.66 -0.84
C PHE A 73 -8.61 9.07 -0.86
N PRO A 74 -8.05 10.04 -0.11
CA PRO A 74 -8.53 11.41 -0.13
C PRO A 74 -8.32 12.03 -1.52
N THR A 75 -9.37 12.62 -2.08
CA THR A 75 -9.29 13.41 -3.31
C THR A 75 -9.55 14.88 -3.00
N LYS A 76 -8.72 15.79 -3.53
CA LYS A 76 -8.81 17.23 -3.24
C LYS A 76 -10.17 17.87 -3.59
N ASN A 77 -10.92 17.25 -4.50
CA ASN A 77 -12.17 17.79 -5.03
C ASN A 77 -13.42 17.03 -4.53
N ARG A 78 -13.31 16.27 -3.42
CA ARG A 78 -14.48 15.58 -2.87
C ARG A 78 -15.41 16.62 -2.22
N PRO A 79 -16.70 16.66 -2.59
CA PRO A 79 -17.66 17.48 -1.87
C PRO A 79 -17.80 16.97 -0.43
N ASP A 80 -18.10 17.86 0.50
CA ASP A 80 -18.29 17.53 1.92
C ASP A 80 -19.39 16.48 2.15
N SER A 81 -20.32 16.34 1.20
CA SER A 81 -21.41 15.36 1.19
C SER A 81 -21.10 14.06 0.42
N TYR A 82 -19.82 13.77 0.12
CA TYR A 82 -19.47 12.56 -0.63
C TYR A 82 -19.86 11.30 0.15
N GLN A 83 -20.87 10.60 -0.34
CA GLN A 83 -21.26 9.29 0.17
C GLN A 83 -20.29 8.25 -0.38
N PHE A 84 -19.60 7.56 0.52
CA PHE A 84 -18.73 6.45 0.17
C PHE A 84 -19.60 5.27 -0.32
N ASP A 85 -19.35 4.79 -1.54
CA ASP A 85 -19.97 3.58 -2.09
C ASP A 85 -18.92 2.47 -2.29
N PHE A 86 -19.23 1.28 -1.77
CA PHE A 86 -18.41 0.08 -1.95
C PHE A 86 -18.52 -0.49 -3.38
N SER A 87 -19.57 -0.14 -4.12
CA SER A 87 -19.83 -0.60 -5.50
C SER A 87 -18.80 -0.07 -6.49
N ASP A 88 -18.14 1.04 -6.18
CA ASP A 88 -17.08 1.64 -7.01
C ASP A 88 -15.75 0.87 -6.93
N LEU A 89 -15.61 -0.03 -5.96
CA LEU A 89 -14.37 -0.78 -5.79
C LEU A 89 -14.26 -1.88 -6.85
N VAL A 90 -13.11 -1.97 -7.53
CA VAL A 90 -12.86 -3.02 -8.54
C VAL A 90 -13.09 -4.42 -7.96
N MET A 91 -12.80 -4.63 -6.68
CA MET A 91 -12.97 -5.92 -6.00
C MET A 91 -14.43 -6.37 -5.82
N THR A 92 -15.42 -5.45 -5.87
CA THR A 92 -16.84 -5.77 -5.60
C THR A 92 -17.63 -6.08 -6.87
N ARG A 93 -17.00 -5.97 -8.05
CA ARG A 93 -17.65 -6.18 -9.35
C ARG A 93 -18.22 -7.59 -9.53
N ASP A 94 -17.48 -8.61 -9.09
CA ASP A 94 -17.88 -10.01 -9.20
C ASP A 94 -17.04 -10.91 -8.27
N ALA A 95 -17.49 -12.15 -8.05
CA ALA A 95 -16.86 -13.10 -7.15
C ALA A 95 -15.45 -13.54 -7.60
N SER A 96 -15.18 -13.60 -8.91
CA SER A 96 -13.86 -13.97 -9.43
C SER A 96 -12.84 -12.84 -9.22
N THR A 97 -13.24 -11.59 -9.45
CA THR A 97 -12.39 -10.44 -9.15
C THR A 97 -12.12 -10.35 -7.65
N LEU A 98 -13.14 -10.50 -6.82
CA LEU A 98 -12.97 -10.57 -5.36
C LEU A 98 -11.97 -11.66 -4.96
N ALA A 99 -12.09 -12.87 -5.53
CA ALA A 99 -11.19 -13.99 -5.26
C ALA A 99 -9.72 -13.61 -5.51
N GLN A 100 -9.43 -12.86 -6.57
CA GLN A 100 -8.06 -12.40 -6.87
C GLN A 100 -7.52 -11.41 -5.83
N PHE A 101 -8.36 -10.49 -5.34
CA PHE A 101 -7.99 -9.53 -4.31
C PHE A 101 -7.81 -10.16 -2.93
N ILE A 102 -8.62 -11.18 -2.59
CA ILE A 102 -8.55 -11.82 -1.27
C ILE A 102 -7.42 -12.86 -1.12
N ARG A 103 -6.70 -13.16 -2.20
CA ARG A 103 -5.57 -14.10 -2.16
C ARG A 103 -4.55 -13.73 -1.08
N ALA A 104 -4.15 -14.72 -0.28
CA ALA A 104 -3.20 -14.52 0.82
C ALA A 104 -1.81 -14.05 0.35
N ASP A 105 -1.41 -14.44 -0.87
CA ASP A 105 -0.14 -14.09 -1.49
C ASP A 105 -0.18 -12.79 -2.31
N ALA A 106 -1.33 -12.10 -2.37
CA ALA A 106 -1.46 -10.87 -3.12
C ALA A 106 -0.50 -9.80 -2.57
N SER A 107 0.36 -9.27 -3.45
CA SER A 107 1.45 -8.37 -3.09
C SER A 107 0.95 -7.11 -2.36
N TRP A 108 -0.18 -6.56 -2.78
CA TRP A 108 -0.79 -5.36 -2.23
C TRP A 108 -1.03 -5.44 -0.72
N ARG A 109 -1.26 -6.64 -0.16
CA ARG A 109 -1.47 -6.86 1.29
C ARG A 109 -0.24 -6.53 2.14
N LYS A 110 0.94 -6.55 1.53
CA LYS A 110 2.23 -6.24 2.19
C LYS A 110 2.71 -4.83 1.87
N MET A 111 1.98 -4.10 1.03
CA MET A 111 2.35 -2.74 0.64
C MET A 111 1.78 -1.74 1.64
N LEU A 112 2.52 -0.68 1.87
CA LEU A 112 2.09 0.48 2.62
C LEU A 112 1.05 1.26 1.80
N VAL A 113 0.02 1.77 2.48
CA VAL A 113 -1.02 2.62 1.89
C VAL A 113 -0.46 4.01 1.54
N GLN A 114 0.49 4.50 2.33
CA GLN A 114 1.20 5.75 2.09
C GLN A 114 2.61 5.70 2.71
N GLN A 115 3.44 6.65 2.30
CA GLN A 115 4.71 6.96 2.95
C GLN A 115 4.68 8.43 3.43
N PRO A 116 5.13 8.74 4.66
CA PRO A 116 5.54 7.78 5.69
C PRO A 116 4.35 6.89 6.12
N PRO A 117 4.60 5.71 6.72
CA PRO A 117 3.55 4.79 7.10
C PRO A 117 2.49 5.41 8.03
N ILE A 118 1.24 4.97 7.88
CA ILE A 118 0.16 5.32 8.82
C ILE A 118 0.50 4.73 10.20
N SER A 119 0.52 5.57 11.22
CA SER A 119 0.75 5.17 12.61
C SER A 119 -0.53 5.11 13.43
N LYS A 120 -1.63 5.74 12.98
CA LYS A 120 -2.92 5.79 13.69
C LYS A 120 -4.09 5.79 12.71
N ILE A 121 -5.15 5.06 13.05
CA ILE A 121 -6.44 5.06 12.36
C ILE A 121 -7.47 5.67 13.31
N GLY A 122 -8.21 6.68 12.84
CA GLY A 122 -9.36 7.24 13.56
C GLY A 122 -10.63 6.45 13.21
N LEU A 123 -11.42 6.10 14.22
CA LEU A 123 -12.78 5.60 14.06
C LEU A 123 -13.73 6.71 14.50
N PHE A 124 -14.77 6.94 13.69
CA PHE A 124 -15.83 7.89 13.98
C PHE A 124 -17.16 7.14 13.99
N HIS A 125 -17.90 7.24 15.07
CA HIS A 125 -19.26 6.75 15.18
C HIS A 125 -20.19 7.95 15.23
N ILE A 126 -21.04 8.09 14.21
CA ILE A 126 -21.97 9.21 14.08
C ILE A 126 -23.38 8.66 14.26
N SER A 127 -24.07 9.16 15.28
CA SER A 127 -25.46 8.84 15.58
C SER A 127 -26.34 10.05 15.33
N TYR A 128 -27.46 9.81 14.66
CA TYR A 128 -28.47 10.82 14.35
C TYR A 128 -29.72 10.50 15.17
N GLU A 129 -30.00 11.31 16.18
CA GLU A 129 -31.17 11.16 17.04
C GLU A 129 -32.11 12.36 16.89
N ILE A 130 -33.39 12.17 17.24
CA ILE A 130 -34.40 13.26 17.17
C ILE A 130 -33.99 14.45 18.08
N GLY A 131 -33.16 14.21 19.11
CA GLY A 131 -32.59 15.23 19.98
C GLY A 131 -31.31 15.92 19.47
N GLY A 132 -30.80 15.54 18.30
CA GLY A 132 -29.58 16.07 17.70
C GLY A 132 -28.59 14.99 17.27
N ASP A 133 -27.50 15.44 16.64
CA ASP A 133 -26.43 14.58 16.16
C ASP A 133 -25.32 14.47 17.21
N SER A 134 -24.84 13.25 17.45
CA SER A 134 -23.67 12.99 18.30
C SER A 134 -22.59 12.25 17.52
N ALA A 135 -21.33 12.60 17.79
CA ALA A 135 -20.18 11.97 17.17
C ALA A 135 -19.19 11.54 18.25
N GLU A 136 -18.92 10.24 18.32
CA GLU A 136 -17.86 9.67 19.14
C GLU A 136 -16.66 9.34 18.25
N SER A 137 -15.44 9.53 18.76
CA SER A 137 -14.23 9.18 18.03
C SER A 137 -13.24 8.40 18.89
N ALA A 138 -12.57 7.44 18.27
CA ALA A 138 -11.52 6.64 18.87
C ALA A 138 -10.29 6.60 17.93
N SER A 139 -9.12 6.32 18.46
CA SER A 139 -7.90 6.15 17.66
C SER A 139 -7.24 4.81 17.95
N ILE A 140 -6.98 4.04 16.91
CA ILE A 140 -6.29 2.76 16.95
C ILE A 140 -4.86 2.96 16.44
N LEU A 141 -3.88 2.53 17.22
CA LEU A 141 -2.48 2.57 16.79
C LEU A 141 -2.22 1.46 15.77
N VAL A 142 -1.63 1.81 14.63
CA VAL A 142 -1.25 0.85 13.60
C VAL A 142 0.15 0.34 13.92
N SER A 143 0.23 -0.87 14.49
CA SER A 143 1.50 -1.52 14.71
C SER A 143 2.04 -2.08 13.39
N LEU A 144 3.05 -1.43 12.82
CA LEU A 144 3.89 -2.02 11.78
C LEU A 144 4.84 -3.03 12.43
N GLN A 145 4.33 -4.18 12.86
CA GLN A 145 5.24 -5.26 13.23
C GLN A 145 5.95 -5.74 11.96
N PRO A 146 7.30 -5.75 11.90
CA PRO A 146 7.97 -6.47 10.84
C PRO A 146 7.49 -7.92 10.89
N ALA A 147 7.18 -8.50 9.73
CA ALA A 147 6.78 -9.90 9.63
C ALA A 147 7.73 -10.75 10.47
N ARG A 148 7.19 -11.49 11.46
CA ARG A 148 8.00 -12.48 12.20
C ARG A 148 8.68 -13.35 11.15
N ARG A 149 10.02 -13.38 11.15
CA ARG A 149 10.74 -14.43 10.42
C ARG A 149 10.15 -15.76 10.92
N PRO A 150 9.77 -16.68 10.04
CA PRO A 150 9.53 -18.03 10.48
C PRO A 150 10.82 -18.50 11.15
N ASP A 151 10.72 -18.93 12.41
CA ASP A 151 11.82 -19.53 13.14
C ASP A 151 12.40 -20.64 12.26
N SER A 152 13.66 -20.48 11.87
CA SER A 152 14.43 -21.53 11.24
C SER A 152 14.50 -22.67 12.25
N LYS A 153 13.62 -23.66 12.10
CA LYS A 153 13.80 -24.96 12.73
C LYS A 153 15.07 -25.55 12.12
N VAL A 154 16.14 -25.47 12.89
CA VAL A 154 17.31 -26.32 12.77
C VAL A 154 16.85 -27.73 13.11
N TRP A 155 16.71 -28.58 12.10
CA TRP A 155 16.95 -30.03 12.16
C TRP A 155 17.31 -30.49 10.74
#